data_AF-A0A2H9P0E4-F1
#
_entry.id   AF-A0A2H9P0E4-F1
#
_cell.length_a   1.000
_cell.length_b   1.000
_cell.length_c   1.000
_cell.angle_alpha   90.00
_cell.angle_beta   90.00
_cell.angle_gamma   90.00
#
_symmetry.space_group_name_H-M   'P 1'
#
loop_
_entity.id
_entity.type
_entity.pdbx_description
1 polymer ?
#
loop_
_entity_poly.entity_id
_entity_poly.type
_entity_poly.pdbx_seq_one_letter_code
_entity_poly.pdbx_strand_id
1 'polypeptide(L)'
;GYKTDVQIKVTITLKEAISVQNLSIKKANNDADYNQIDKRWVKNYIELWSIPENIVNLLEIFCGKISPKQLLREEKITKQKYESLRDKRRFFVDEFENRDKKLLIDFFKKNKLLVITDIIKGRGQFAADWILVTRYDKKKDETSWVLADINKAMSIFGEGEVKISPRGSISIGRITLQRKGGDGGRETGNMIQFKIKPCNLFKY
;
A
#
# COMPACT_ATOMS: atom_id res chain seq x y z
N GLY A 1 -8.43 -9.07 -8.83
CA GLY A 1 -7.33 -8.82 -9.78
C GLY A 1 -6.06 -9.39 -9.20
N TYR A 2 -5.19 -9.95 -10.04
CA TYR A 2 -3.88 -10.46 -9.63
C TYR A 2 -2.84 -9.34 -9.56
N LYS A 3 -1.63 -9.64 -9.11
CA LYS A 3 -0.49 -8.69 -9.14
C LYS A 3 0.10 -8.56 -10.54
N THR A 4 0.00 -9.63 -11.31
CA THR A 4 0.29 -9.67 -12.74
C THR A 4 -0.78 -8.92 -13.51
N ASP A 5 -0.36 -7.99 -14.36
CA ASP A 5 -1.20 -7.31 -15.33
C ASP A 5 -1.13 -8.02 -16.69
N VAL A 6 0.05 -8.55 -17.06
CA VAL A 6 0.29 -9.30 -18.31
C VAL A 6 1.09 -10.55 -18.02
N GLN A 7 0.66 -11.70 -18.54
CA GLN A 7 1.45 -12.94 -18.55
C GLN A 7 2.07 -13.14 -19.94
N ILE A 8 3.39 -13.18 -20.00
CA ILE A 8 4.15 -13.40 -21.23
C ILE A 8 4.48 -14.90 -21.31
N LYS A 9 4.17 -15.53 -22.44
CA LYS A 9 4.57 -16.91 -22.74
C LYS A 9 5.60 -16.89 -23.86
N VAL A 10 6.79 -17.40 -23.58
CA VAL A 10 7.90 -17.50 -24.53
C VAL A 10 8.12 -18.97 -24.87
N THR A 11 7.87 -19.35 -26.11
CA THR A 11 8.18 -20.69 -26.62
C THR A 11 9.65 -20.76 -27.03
N ILE A 12 10.40 -21.64 -26.37
CA ILE A 12 11.81 -21.88 -26.66
C ILE A 12 11.89 -23.11 -27.57
N THR A 13 11.93 -22.86 -28.88
CA THR A 13 11.90 -23.92 -29.91
C THR A 13 13.02 -24.94 -29.74
N LEU A 14 14.24 -24.48 -29.44
CA LEU A 14 15.41 -25.34 -29.24
C LEU A 14 15.31 -26.32 -28.07
N LYS A 15 14.38 -26.08 -27.12
CA LYS A 15 14.20 -26.89 -25.91
C LYS A 15 12.82 -27.50 -25.81
N GLU A 16 11.96 -27.31 -26.83
CA GLU A 16 10.54 -27.69 -26.81
C GLU A 16 9.83 -27.27 -25.51
N ALA A 17 10.21 -26.11 -24.96
CA ALA A 17 9.79 -25.66 -23.64
C ALA A 17 9.05 -24.33 -23.72
N ILE A 18 8.15 -24.08 -22.75
CA ILE A 18 7.47 -22.81 -22.59
C ILE A 18 7.95 -22.16 -21.29
N SER A 19 8.49 -20.95 -21.40
CA SER A 19 8.76 -20.07 -20.25
C SER A 19 7.60 -19.11 -20.06
N VAL A 20 7.09 -19.02 -18.84
CA VAL A 20 6.01 -18.12 -18.46
C VAL A 20 6.57 -17.05 -17.54
N GLN A 21 6.31 -15.78 -17.84
CA GLN A 21 6.78 -14.63 -17.07
C GLN A 21 5.60 -13.71 -16.73
N ASN A 22 5.44 -13.41 -15.45
CA ASN A 22 4.37 -12.55 -14.98
C ASN A 22 4.85 -11.10 -14.81
N LEU A 23 4.25 -10.17 -15.55
CA LEU A 23 4.60 -8.75 -15.55
C LEU A 23 3.54 -7.90 -14.86
N SER A 24 3.94 -7.12 -13.86
CA SER A 24 3.14 -6.00 -13.34
C SER A 24 3.50 -4.70 -14.05
N ILE A 25 2.52 -3.88 -14.38
CA ILE A 25 2.69 -2.65 -15.16
C ILE A 25 2.25 -1.44 -14.34
N LYS A 26 3.09 -0.40 -14.30
CA LYS A 26 2.75 0.90 -13.72
C LYS A 26 3.05 2.02 -14.71
N LYS A 27 2.02 2.83 -14.98
CA LYS A 27 2.17 4.09 -15.71
C LYS A 27 2.36 5.22 -14.71
N ALA A 28 3.38 6.04 -14.93
CA ALA A 28 3.65 7.28 -14.21
C ALA A 28 3.84 8.44 -15.20
N ASN A 29 3.62 9.66 -14.73
CA ASN A 29 4.00 10.87 -15.44
C ASN A 29 5.07 11.60 -14.64
N ASN A 30 5.87 12.44 -15.30
CA ASN A 30 6.86 13.30 -14.62
C ASN A 30 6.26 14.16 -13.49
N ASP A 31 4.99 14.54 -13.60
CA ASP A 31 4.23 15.39 -12.67
C ASP A 31 3.27 14.61 -11.76
N ALA A 32 3.12 13.30 -11.97
CA ALA A 32 2.21 12.44 -11.21
C ALA A 32 2.80 11.03 -11.02
N ASP A 33 3.51 10.86 -9.90
CA ASP A 33 4.27 9.65 -9.57
C ASP A 33 3.80 9.06 -8.23
N TYR A 34 2.53 8.69 -8.16
CA TYR A 34 1.95 8.06 -6.96
C TYR A 34 0.89 7.04 -7.35
N ASN A 35 1.26 5.76 -7.37
CA ASN A 35 0.41 4.70 -7.89
C ASN A 35 -0.03 3.76 -6.78
N GLN A 36 -1.29 3.31 -6.87
CA GLN A 36 -1.81 2.23 -6.04
C GLN A 36 -1.15 0.90 -6.42
N ILE A 37 -0.72 0.13 -5.42
CA ILE A 37 -0.20 -1.23 -5.59
C ILE A 37 -1.06 -2.30 -4.91
N ASP A 38 -1.74 -1.96 -3.82
CA ASP A 38 -2.76 -2.81 -3.20
C ASP A 38 -3.85 -1.96 -2.54
N LYS A 39 -5.06 -2.48 -2.47
CA LYS A 39 -6.22 -1.85 -1.82
C LYS A 39 -7.24 -2.91 -1.45
N ARG A 40 -7.53 -3.05 -0.15
CA ARG A 40 -8.52 -4.00 0.39
C ARG A 40 -9.11 -3.50 1.69
N TRP A 41 -10.16 -4.17 2.15
CA TRP A 41 -10.66 -4.00 3.50
C TRP A 41 -9.67 -4.56 4.53
N VAL A 42 -9.71 -4.04 5.76
CA VAL A 42 -8.87 -4.54 6.87
C VAL A 42 -9.03 -6.05 7.03
N LYS A 43 -10.27 -6.56 7.00
CA LYS A 43 -10.58 -8.00 7.10
C LYS A 43 -9.78 -8.88 6.13
N ASN A 44 -9.54 -8.41 4.90
CA ASN A 44 -8.80 -9.19 3.93
C ASN A 44 -7.31 -9.29 4.26
N TYR A 45 -6.76 -8.31 4.99
CA TYR A 45 -5.38 -8.37 5.46
C TYR A 45 -5.23 -9.18 6.75
N ILE A 46 -6.30 -9.32 7.55
CA ILE A 46 -6.31 -10.20 8.73
C ILE A 46 -5.95 -11.62 8.33
N GLU A 47 -6.62 -12.15 7.31
CA GLU A 47 -6.38 -13.50 6.77
C GLU A 47 -4.96 -13.66 6.21
N LEU A 48 -4.39 -12.60 5.62
CA LEU A 48 -3.07 -12.67 4.97
C LEU A 48 -1.91 -12.58 5.96
N TRP A 49 -2.07 -11.80 7.04
CA TRP A 49 -0.98 -11.40 7.95
C TRP A 49 -1.22 -11.81 9.40
N SER A 50 -2.31 -12.53 9.69
CA SER A 50 -2.72 -12.92 11.04
C SER A 50 -2.71 -11.73 12.00
N ILE A 51 -3.33 -10.62 11.57
CA ILE A 51 -3.30 -9.35 12.29
C ILE A 51 -4.01 -9.52 13.65
N PRO A 52 -3.35 -9.21 14.77
CA PRO A 52 -3.98 -9.25 16.10
C PRO A 52 -5.17 -8.29 16.19
N GLU A 53 -6.21 -8.66 16.95
CA GLU A 53 -7.47 -7.91 17.05
C GLU A 53 -7.29 -6.45 17.48
N ASN A 54 -6.37 -6.18 18.41
CA ASN A 54 -6.06 -4.81 18.82
C ASN A 54 -5.53 -3.97 17.64
N ILE A 55 -4.68 -4.53 16.77
CA ILE A 55 -4.19 -3.87 15.55
C ILE A 55 -5.31 -3.72 14.54
N VAL A 56 -6.19 -4.72 14.39
CA VAL A 56 -7.38 -4.64 13.53
C VAL A 56 -8.24 -3.45 13.92
N ASN A 57 -8.58 -3.30 15.19
CA ASN A 57 -9.40 -2.19 15.68
C ASN A 57 -8.75 -0.84 15.38
N LEU A 58 -7.44 -0.70 15.60
CA LEU A 58 -6.71 0.54 15.27
C LEU A 58 -6.73 0.84 13.77
N LEU A 59 -6.56 -0.18 12.92
CA LEU A 59 -6.63 -0.04 11.47
C LEU A 59 -8.05 0.33 10.99
N GLU A 60 -9.09 -0.21 11.62
CA GLU A 60 -10.48 0.10 11.29
C GLU A 60 -10.89 1.52 11.70
N ILE A 61 -10.36 2.04 12.81
CA ILE A 61 -10.51 3.44 13.21
C ILE A 61 -9.71 4.34 12.24
N PHE A 62 -8.49 3.94 11.88
CA PHE A 62 -7.63 4.69 10.96
C PHE A 62 -8.24 4.81 9.56
N CYS A 63 -8.85 3.75 9.04
CA CYS A 63 -9.49 3.77 7.72
C CYS A 63 -10.92 4.34 7.75
N GLY A 64 -11.47 4.61 8.93
CA GLY A 64 -12.80 5.19 9.12
C GLY A 64 -13.94 4.18 8.97
N LYS A 65 -13.65 2.88 9.05
CA LYS A 65 -14.69 1.86 9.19
C LYS A 65 -15.37 2.00 10.56
N ILE A 66 -14.59 2.18 11.62
CA ILE A 66 -15.08 2.65 12.92
C ILE A 66 -14.92 4.16 12.95
N SER A 67 -16.04 4.88 13.04
CA SER A 67 -16.00 6.35 12.98
C SER A 67 -15.70 6.98 14.34
N PRO A 68 -15.03 8.16 14.39
CA PRO A 68 -14.88 8.93 15.62
C PRO A 68 -16.21 9.24 16.34
N LYS A 69 -17.30 9.45 15.58
CA LYS A 69 -18.63 9.69 16.15
C LYS A 69 -19.17 8.46 16.88
N GLN A 70 -18.91 7.26 16.36
CA GLN A 70 -19.23 6.01 17.03
C GLN A 70 -18.43 5.86 18.32
N LEU A 71 -17.11 6.09 18.28
CA LEU A 71 -16.26 6.04 19.48
C LEU A 71 -16.71 7.00 20.57
N LEU A 72 -17.16 8.21 20.19
CA LEU A 72 -17.69 9.18 21.14
C LEU A 72 -19.00 8.70 21.79
N ARG A 73 -19.91 8.09 21.00
CA ARG A 73 -21.18 7.52 21.52
C ARG A 73 -20.95 6.33 22.46
N GLU A 74 -19.91 5.56 22.21
CA GLU A 74 -19.48 4.42 23.03
C GLU A 74 -18.58 4.86 24.20
N GLU A 75 -18.42 6.17 24.44
CA GLU A 75 -17.60 6.74 25.51
C GLU A 75 -16.12 6.31 25.48
N LYS A 76 -15.63 5.85 24.33
CA LYS A 76 -14.22 5.45 24.11
C LYS A 76 -13.29 6.63 23.89
N ILE A 77 -13.84 7.80 23.55
CA ILE A 77 -13.10 9.06 23.42
C ILE A 77 -13.91 10.20 24.03
N THR A 78 -13.22 11.24 24.51
CA THR A 78 -13.87 12.43 25.05
C THR A 78 -14.41 13.34 23.94
N LYS A 79 -15.37 14.21 24.28
CA LYS A 79 -15.86 15.26 23.38
C LYS A 79 -14.72 16.17 22.91
N GLN A 80 -13.83 16.56 23.81
CA GLN A 80 -12.64 17.36 23.50
C GLN A 80 -11.74 16.65 22.48
N LYS A 81 -11.51 15.34 22.65
CA LYS A 81 -10.74 14.54 21.69
C LYS A 81 -11.41 14.50 20.33
N TYR A 82 -12.72 14.28 20.29
CA TYR A 82 -13.47 14.27 19.05
C TYR A 82 -13.36 15.61 18.32
N GLU A 83 -13.50 16.73 19.04
CA GLU A 83 -13.42 18.09 18.48
C GLU A 83 -12.03 18.43 17.94
N SER A 84 -10.96 17.89 18.52
CA SER A 84 -9.58 18.14 18.06
C SER A 84 -9.18 17.37 16.79
N LEU A 85 -9.96 16.38 16.33
CA LEU A 85 -9.61 15.58 15.14
C LEU A 85 -9.67 16.39 13.86
N ARG A 86 -8.68 16.18 12.97
CA ARG A 86 -8.63 16.81 11.63
C ARG A 86 -9.72 16.33 10.69
N ASP A 87 -10.18 15.08 10.84
CA ASP A 87 -11.24 14.49 10.03
C ASP A 87 -12.21 13.74 10.94
N LYS A 88 -13.50 14.13 10.96
CA LYS A 88 -14.50 13.48 11.83
C LYS A 88 -14.91 12.08 11.38
N ARG A 89 -14.36 11.59 10.26
CA ARG A 89 -14.66 10.25 9.71
C ARG A 89 -13.65 9.19 10.14
N ARG A 90 -12.47 9.57 10.64
CA ARG A 90 -11.40 8.62 10.98
C ARG A 90 -10.34 9.23 11.89
N PHE A 91 -9.38 8.43 12.33
CA PHE A 91 -8.15 8.92 12.95
C PHE A 91 -7.00 8.89 11.95
N PHE A 92 -6.08 9.81 12.08
CA PHE A 92 -4.73 9.67 11.59
C PHE A 92 -3.84 9.02 12.65
N VAL A 93 -2.73 8.41 12.26
CA VAL A 93 -1.89 7.64 13.20
C VAL A 93 -1.30 8.53 14.31
N ASP A 94 -0.88 9.75 13.97
CA ASP A 94 -0.42 10.78 14.90
C ASP A 94 -1.51 11.28 15.88
N GLU A 95 -2.79 11.00 15.63
CA GLU A 95 -3.90 11.35 16.53
C GLU A 95 -4.23 10.24 17.54
N PHE A 96 -3.66 9.05 17.44
CA PHE A 96 -3.84 8.02 18.47
C PHE A 96 -3.07 8.36 19.76
N GLU A 97 -3.27 7.57 20.81
CA GLU A 97 -2.40 7.61 21.98
C GLU A 97 -1.02 7.02 21.66
N ASN A 98 0.00 7.37 22.44
CA ASN A 98 1.38 6.92 22.19
C ASN A 98 1.51 5.39 22.23
N ARG A 99 0.73 4.72 23.08
CA ARG A 99 0.66 3.26 23.16
C ARG A 99 0.18 2.66 21.82
N ASP A 100 -0.91 3.16 21.28
CA ASP A 100 -1.54 2.67 20.05
C ASP A 100 -0.70 2.99 18.80
N LYS A 101 -0.09 4.18 18.77
CA LYS A 101 0.93 4.52 17.75
C LYS A 101 2.03 3.47 17.71
N LYS A 102 2.58 3.16 18.89
CA LYS A 102 3.67 2.19 19.02
C LYS A 102 3.22 0.80 18.57
N LEU A 103 2.04 0.34 18.98
CA LEU A 103 1.47 -0.94 18.55
C LEU A 103 1.37 -1.06 17.03
N LEU A 104 0.81 -0.05 16.35
CA LEU A 104 0.72 -0.03 14.89
C LEU A 104 2.10 -0.08 14.22
N ILE A 105 3.02 0.77 14.67
CA ILE A 105 4.36 0.86 14.07
C ILE A 105 5.15 -0.43 14.31
N ASP A 106 5.13 -0.98 15.53
CA ASP A 106 5.84 -2.20 15.87
C ASP A 106 5.30 -3.41 15.10
N PHE A 107 3.98 -3.48 14.88
CA PHE A 107 3.37 -4.50 14.01
C PHE A 107 3.94 -4.44 12.58
N PHE A 108 3.94 -3.27 11.95
CA PHE A 108 4.46 -3.14 10.59
C PHE A 108 5.98 -3.24 10.51
N LYS A 109 6.72 -2.88 11.56
CA LYS A 109 8.17 -3.13 11.66
C LYS A 109 8.46 -4.64 11.69
N LYS A 110 7.79 -5.37 12.58
CA LYS A 110 7.97 -6.82 12.75
C LYS A 110 7.60 -7.59 11.48
N ASN A 111 6.54 -7.18 10.80
CA ASN A 111 5.99 -7.88 9.62
C ASN A 111 6.39 -7.22 8.28
N LYS A 112 7.40 -6.34 8.28
CA LYS A 112 7.73 -5.50 7.14
C LYS A 112 7.95 -6.30 5.84
N LEU A 113 8.77 -7.35 5.90
CA LEU A 113 9.06 -8.18 4.74
C LEU A 113 7.80 -8.86 4.19
N LEU A 114 7.03 -9.51 5.07
CA LEU A 114 5.76 -10.17 4.71
C LEU A 114 4.80 -9.20 4.01
N VAL A 115 4.58 -8.02 4.59
CA VAL A 115 3.70 -7.00 4.05
C VAL A 115 4.18 -6.56 2.65
N ILE A 116 5.47 -6.24 2.50
CA ILE A 116 6.05 -5.80 1.21
C ILE A 116 5.90 -6.88 0.15
N THR A 117 6.23 -8.13 0.47
CA THR A 117 6.12 -9.24 -0.48
C THR A 117 4.68 -9.40 -0.97
N ASP A 118 3.70 -9.36 -0.07
CA ASP A 118 2.30 -9.53 -0.45
C ASP A 118 1.75 -8.37 -1.30
N ILE A 119 2.08 -7.13 -0.94
CA ILE A 119 1.54 -5.95 -1.63
C ILE A 119 2.26 -5.63 -2.95
N ILE A 120 3.50 -6.10 -3.15
CA ILE A 120 4.27 -5.88 -4.38
C ILE A 120 4.21 -7.11 -5.28
N LYS A 121 4.73 -8.24 -4.79
CA LYS A 121 4.86 -9.49 -5.56
C LYS A 121 3.57 -10.29 -5.60
N GLY A 122 2.87 -10.38 -4.46
CA GLY A 122 1.74 -11.27 -4.29
C GLY A 122 2.15 -12.74 -4.12
N ARG A 123 1.16 -13.63 -4.23
CA ARG A 123 1.32 -15.09 -4.00
C ARG A 123 0.67 -15.88 -5.13
N GLY A 124 1.07 -17.15 -5.26
CA GLY A 124 0.50 -18.10 -6.22
C GLY A 124 1.01 -17.90 -7.65
N GLN A 125 0.35 -18.57 -8.61
CA GLN A 125 0.81 -18.65 -10.00
C GLN A 125 0.82 -17.30 -10.76
N PHE A 126 0.16 -16.28 -10.22
CA PHE A 126 0.11 -14.92 -10.75
C PHE A 126 0.76 -13.92 -9.79
N ALA A 127 1.76 -14.38 -9.03
CA ALA A 127 2.71 -13.48 -8.42
C ALA A 127 3.52 -12.78 -9.53
N ALA A 128 3.81 -11.49 -9.35
CA ALA A 128 4.61 -10.76 -10.32
C ALA A 128 6.08 -11.22 -10.25
N ASP A 129 6.67 -11.54 -11.39
CA ASP A 129 8.10 -11.83 -11.52
C ASP A 129 8.87 -10.55 -11.88
N TRP A 130 8.21 -9.65 -12.60
CA TRP A 130 8.77 -8.41 -13.09
C TRP A 130 7.83 -7.23 -12.86
N ILE A 131 8.40 -6.04 -12.77
CA ILE A 131 7.66 -4.78 -12.82
C ILE A 131 8.18 -3.91 -13.97
N LEU A 132 7.28 -3.53 -14.87
CA LEU A 132 7.52 -2.55 -15.92
C LEU A 132 6.91 -1.21 -15.48
N VAL A 133 7.75 -0.18 -15.40
CA VAL A 133 7.29 1.19 -15.17
C VAL A 133 7.51 2.01 -16.43
N THR A 134 6.45 2.64 -16.92
CA THR A 134 6.53 3.64 -17.97
C THR A 134 6.40 5.04 -17.37
N ARG A 135 7.22 5.97 -17.83
CA ARG A 135 7.25 7.36 -17.41
C ARG A 135 7.16 8.26 -18.62
N TYR A 136 6.03 8.96 -18.75
CA TYR A 136 5.83 9.97 -19.77
C TYR A 136 6.30 11.35 -19.30
N ASP A 137 7.18 11.96 -20.08
CA ASP A 137 7.65 13.33 -19.88
C ASP A 137 6.92 14.28 -20.84
N LYS A 138 5.92 14.99 -20.31
CA LYS A 138 5.10 15.93 -21.08
C LYS A 138 5.90 17.06 -21.73
N LYS A 139 7.05 17.44 -21.16
CA LYS A 139 7.85 18.56 -21.70
C LYS A 139 8.62 18.17 -22.95
N LYS A 140 8.97 16.89 -23.04
CA LYS A 140 9.76 16.33 -24.15
C LYS A 140 8.92 15.55 -25.14
N ASP A 141 7.66 15.27 -24.79
CA ASP A 141 6.79 14.33 -25.50
C ASP A 141 7.41 12.93 -25.65
N GLU A 142 8.08 12.46 -24.59
CA GLU A 142 8.84 11.21 -24.61
C GLU A 142 8.33 10.24 -23.54
N THR A 143 8.30 8.94 -23.88
CA THR A 143 8.05 7.87 -22.91
C THR A 143 9.33 7.09 -22.64
N SER A 144 9.80 7.15 -21.41
CA SER A 144 10.88 6.30 -20.90
C SER A 144 10.30 5.10 -20.15
N TRP A 145 11.03 3.99 -20.07
CA TRP A 145 10.59 2.80 -19.34
C TRP A 145 11.74 2.15 -18.57
N VAL A 146 11.41 1.41 -17.51
CA VAL A 146 12.33 0.56 -16.77
C VAL A 146 11.64 -0.76 -16.45
N LEU A 147 12.34 -1.87 -16.74
CA LEU A 147 11.93 -3.22 -16.38
C LEU A 147 12.86 -3.70 -15.25
N ALA A 148 12.28 -4.14 -14.13
CA ALA A 148 13.04 -4.62 -12.99
C ALA A 148 12.50 -5.97 -12.50
N ASP A 149 13.41 -6.84 -12.06
CA ASP A 149 13.07 -8.03 -11.29
C ASP A 149 12.27 -7.63 -10.04
N ILE A 150 11.25 -8.41 -9.70
CA ILE A 150 10.36 -8.08 -8.59
C ILE A 150 11.10 -8.00 -7.25
N ASN A 151 12.17 -8.76 -7.05
CA ASN A 151 12.96 -8.73 -5.81
C ASN A 151 13.79 -7.45 -5.74
N LYS A 152 14.35 -6.99 -6.87
CA LYS A 152 14.99 -5.66 -6.95
C LYS A 152 13.98 -4.57 -6.59
N ALA A 153 12.76 -4.64 -7.12
CA ALA A 153 11.70 -3.69 -6.81
C ALA A 153 11.30 -3.71 -5.32
N MET A 154 11.10 -4.90 -4.73
CA MET A 154 10.81 -5.05 -3.30
C MET A 154 11.92 -4.47 -2.42
N SER A 155 13.19 -4.68 -2.79
CA SER A 155 14.34 -4.11 -2.08
C SER A 155 14.29 -2.57 -2.11
N ILE A 156 14.16 -1.97 -3.28
CA ILE A 156 14.12 -0.51 -3.47
C ILE A 156 12.92 0.12 -2.73
N PHE A 157 11.72 -0.44 -2.90
CA PHE A 157 10.52 0.13 -2.25
C PHE A 157 10.48 -0.16 -0.74
N GLY A 158 11.09 -1.27 -0.32
CA GLY A 158 11.22 -1.63 1.08
C GLY A 158 12.30 -0.86 1.83
N GLU A 159 13.19 -0.16 1.15
CA GLU A 159 14.28 0.60 1.77
C GLU A 159 13.76 1.70 2.70
N GLY A 160 14.38 1.86 3.88
CA GLY A 160 14.03 2.85 4.89
C GLY A 160 13.17 2.31 6.03
N GLU A 161 12.89 3.15 7.02
CA GLU A 161 12.20 2.74 8.24
C GLU A 161 10.67 2.66 8.10
N VAL A 162 10.03 1.96 9.03
CA VAL A 162 8.58 2.07 9.24
C VAL A 162 8.33 3.20 10.24
N LYS A 163 7.59 4.23 9.81
CA LYS A 163 7.34 5.44 10.61
C LYS A 163 6.02 6.09 10.27
N ILE A 164 5.54 6.96 11.15
CA ILE A 164 4.38 7.82 10.88
C ILE A 164 4.82 8.90 9.88
N SER A 165 4.02 9.12 8.83
CA SER A 165 4.30 10.16 7.84
C SER A 165 3.91 11.53 8.39
N PRO A 166 4.43 12.65 7.83
CA PRO A 166 4.11 14.00 8.30
C PRO A 166 2.61 14.33 8.28
N ARG A 167 1.82 13.63 7.46
CA ARG A 167 0.37 13.80 7.36
C ARG A 167 -0.40 12.73 8.14
N GLY A 168 0.24 11.97 9.03
CA GLY A 168 -0.42 11.00 9.88
C GLY A 168 -0.83 9.68 9.21
N SER A 169 -0.22 9.34 8.06
CA SER A 169 -0.29 7.99 7.46
C SER A 169 0.87 7.12 7.96
N ILE A 170 1.01 5.89 7.46
CA ILE A 170 2.19 5.04 7.77
C ILE A 170 3.09 4.96 6.54
N SER A 171 4.36 5.25 6.72
CA SER A 171 5.42 4.96 5.76
C SER A 171 6.06 3.62 6.12
N ILE A 172 6.12 2.70 5.17
CA ILE A 172 6.79 1.39 5.28
C ILE A 172 7.93 1.42 4.27
N GLY A 173 9.10 1.89 4.68
CA GLY A 173 10.15 2.27 3.74
C GLY A 173 9.66 3.36 2.80
N ARG A 174 9.68 3.11 1.49
CA ARG A 174 9.20 4.03 0.44
C ARG A 174 7.75 3.79 0.03
N ILE A 175 7.02 2.94 0.76
CA ILE A 175 5.61 2.63 0.53
C ILE A 175 4.75 3.43 1.53
N THR A 176 3.67 4.03 1.05
CA THR A 176 2.70 4.74 1.90
C THR A 176 1.45 3.89 2.08
N LEU A 177 1.12 3.55 3.33
CA LEU A 177 -0.16 3.00 3.74
C LEU A 177 -1.08 4.14 4.19
N GLN A 178 -2.24 4.25 3.57
CA GLN A 178 -3.23 5.29 3.85
C GLN A 178 -4.67 4.78 3.75
N ARG A 179 -5.63 5.50 4.34
CA ARG A 179 -7.04 5.37 3.96
C ARG A 179 -7.16 5.65 2.46
N LYS A 180 -7.94 4.83 1.74
CA LYS A 180 -8.22 5.02 0.31
C LYS A 180 -8.75 6.43 0.05
N GLY A 181 -9.81 6.82 0.76
CA GLY A 181 -10.46 8.12 0.56
C GLY A 181 -10.96 8.32 -0.87
N GLY A 182 -11.58 9.48 -1.12
CA GLY A 182 -12.31 9.70 -2.37
C GLY A 182 -13.46 8.68 -2.51
N ASP A 183 -13.97 8.48 -3.71
CA ASP A 183 -15.15 7.65 -4.02
C ASP A 183 -16.51 8.28 -3.66
N GLY A 184 -16.60 9.61 -3.61
CA GLY A 184 -17.89 10.31 -3.47
C GLY A 184 -18.65 10.00 -2.18
N GLY A 185 -17.93 9.61 -1.11
CA GLY A 185 -18.53 9.25 0.17
C GLY A 185 -18.94 7.77 0.30
N ARG A 186 -18.73 6.94 -0.73
CA ARG A 186 -19.00 5.50 -0.66
C ARG A 186 -18.12 4.81 0.38
N GLU A 187 -18.61 3.70 0.91
CA GLU A 187 -17.91 2.90 1.92
C GLU A 187 -16.54 2.41 1.45
N THR A 188 -16.33 2.20 0.14
CA THR A 188 -15.02 1.82 -0.43
C THR A 188 -13.91 2.82 -0.13
N GLY A 189 -14.27 4.06 0.22
CA GLY A 189 -13.34 5.07 0.74
C GLY A 189 -12.68 4.67 2.07
N ASN A 190 -13.26 3.72 2.81
CA ASN A 190 -12.77 3.18 4.08
C ASN A 190 -11.86 1.95 3.92
N MET A 191 -11.47 1.58 2.70
CA MET A 191 -10.41 0.59 2.49
C MET A 191 -9.03 1.13 2.88
N ILE A 192 -8.10 0.24 3.22
CA ILE A 192 -6.67 0.56 3.28
C ILE A 192 -6.08 0.47 1.88
N GLN A 193 -5.23 1.42 1.55
CA GLN A 193 -4.56 1.53 0.27
C GLN A 193 -3.05 1.69 0.46
N PHE A 194 -2.28 0.94 -0.31
CA PHE A 194 -0.83 1.04 -0.40
C PHE A 194 -0.45 1.74 -1.70
N LYS A 195 0.45 2.72 -1.61
CA LYS A 195 0.99 3.44 -2.76
C LYS A 195 2.49 3.53 -2.75
N ILE A 196 3.07 3.60 -3.95
CA ILE A 196 4.50 3.86 -4.18
C ILE A 196 4.67 5.00 -5.16
N LYS A 197 5.93 5.42 -5.32
CA LYS A 197 6.42 6.27 -6.39
C LYS A 197 7.16 5.43 -7.43
N PRO A 198 6.50 4.90 -8.48
CA PRO A 198 7.14 3.99 -9.43
C PRO A 198 8.41 4.55 -10.08
N CYS A 199 8.51 5.87 -10.29
CA CYS A 199 9.69 6.48 -10.90
C CYS A 199 10.97 6.32 -10.07
N ASN A 200 10.88 5.90 -8.80
CA ASN A 200 12.06 5.55 -8.02
C ASN A 200 12.87 4.41 -8.66
N LEU A 201 12.27 3.54 -9.48
CA LEU A 201 13.00 2.48 -10.19
C LEU A 201 13.95 3.00 -11.27
N PHE A 202 13.75 4.22 -11.79
CA PHE A 202 14.68 4.82 -12.76
C PHE A 202 16.00 5.29 -12.15
N LYS A 203 16.14 5.24 -10.81
CA LYS A 203 17.32 5.72 -10.09
C LYS A 203 18.31 4.61 -9.73
N TYR A 204 18.00 3.34 -10.03
CA TYR A 204 18.73 2.16 -9.59
C TYR A 204 18.79 1.08 -10.67
#